data_AF-A0A2N9H9S0-F1
#
_entry.id   AF-A0A2N9H9S0-F1
#
_cell.length_a   1.000
_cell.length_b   1.000
_cell.length_c   1.000
_cell.angle_alpha   90.00
_cell.angle_beta   90.00
_cell.angle_gamma   90.00
#
_symmetry.space_group_name_H-M   'P 1'
#
loop_
_entity.id
_entity.type
_entity.pdbx_description
1 polymer ?
#
loop_
_entity_poly.entity_id
_entity_poly.type
_entity_poly.pdbx_seq_one_letter_code
_entity_poly.pdbx_strand_id
1 'polypeptide(L)'
;MAVAAGLLTPEDGKVLAGRTDPQIINDSMALTIQCAASVSNMGRRLHVRNHEIRALRSQVTILQQLLKDNKKKVGEFKEENKGLKKLVDSYANDLVARSTEQSKTTTELQK
;
A
#
# COMPACT_ATOMS: atom_id res chain seq x y z
N MET A 1 -43.07 13.52 -17.13
CA MET A 1 -42.79 12.13 -17.54
C MET A 1 -41.85 12.12 -18.75
N ALA A 2 -40.57 12.46 -18.57
CA ALA A 2 -39.63 12.57 -19.71
C ALA A 2 -38.43 11.60 -19.60
N VAL A 3 -38.25 10.92 -18.47
CA VAL A 3 -37.09 10.03 -18.23
C VAL A 3 -37.38 8.58 -18.65
N ALA A 4 -38.64 8.18 -18.78
CA ALA A 4 -39.03 6.79 -19.06
C ALA A 4 -39.10 6.44 -20.56
N ALA A 5 -39.12 7.42 -21.46
CA ALA A 5 -39.33 7.19 -22.89
C ALA A 5 -38.18 6.42 -23.59
N GLY A 6 -36.98 6.40 -22.99
CA GLY A 6 -35.82 5.66 -23.50
C GLY A 6 -35.64 4.25 -22.90
N LEU A 7 -36.51 3.84 -21.96
CA LEU A 7 -36.37 2.60 -21.19
C LEU A 7 -37.40 1.52 -21.59
N LEU A 8 -38.46 1.89 -22.30
CA LEU A 8 -39.56 0.99 -22.64
C LEU A 8 -39.44 0.52 -24.09
N THR A 9 -39.38 -0.80 -24.28
CA THR A 9 -39.45 -1.41 -25.61
C THR A 9 -40.92 -1.50 -26.08
N PRO A 10 -41.18 -1.62 -27.40
CA PRO A 10 -42.53 -1.82 -27.92
C PRO A 10 -43.28 -3.01 -27.28
N GLU A 11 -42.53 -4.02 -26.82
CA GLU A 11 -43.10 -5.23 -26.23
C GLU A 11 -43.51 -4.99 -24.77
N ASP A 12 -42.78 -4.13 -24.06
CA ASP A 12 -43.21 -3.62 -22.75
C ASP A 12 -44.54 -2.87 -22.87
N GLY A 13 -44.75 -2.12 -23.95
CA GLY A 13 -46.01 -1.44 -24.25
C GLY A 13 -47.21 -2.39 -24.42
N LYS A 14 -47.02 -3.54 -25.09
CA LYS A 14 -48.07 -4.58 -25.23
C LYS A 14 -48.38 -5.27 -23.90
N VAL A 15 -47.36 -5.54 -23.09
CA VAL A 15 -47.52 -6.16 -21.75
C VAL A 15 -48.24 -5.21 -20.79
N LEU A 16 -47.98 -3.90 -20.87
CA LEU A 16 -48.65 -2.90 -20.06
C LEU A 16 -50.11 -2.67 -20.48
N ALA A 17 -50.43 -2.77 -21.78
CA ALA A 17 -51.79 -2.56 -22.29
C ALA A 17 -52.81 -3.61 -21.80
N GLY A 18 -52.36 -4.77 -21.33
CA GLY A 18 -53.21 -5.84 -20.77
C GLY A 18 -53.34 -5.84 -19.24
N ARG A 19 -52.71 -4.89 -18.52
CA ARG A 19 -52.68 -4.85 -17.06
C ARG A 19 -53.65 -3.82 -16.50
N THR A 20 -54.37 -4.18 -15.45
CA THR A 20 -55.26 -3.28 -14.70
C THR A 20 -54.44 -2.29 -13.86
N ASP A 21 -54.94 -1.06 -13.66
CA ASP A 21 -54.24 0.00 -12.91
C ASP A 21 -53.62 -0.45 -11.57
N PRO A 22 -54.26 -1.30 -10.73
CA PRO A 22 -53.67 -1.76 -9.48
C PRO A 22 -52.41 -2.64 -9.65
N GLN A 23 -52.32 -3.42 -10.74
CA GLN A 23 -51.19 -4.32 -10.98
C GLN A 23 -49.95 -3.55 -11.43
N ILE A 24 -50.13 -2.52 -12.27
CA ILE A 24 -49.05 -1.61 -12.69
C ILE A 24 -48.51 -0.84 -11.49
N ILE A 25 -49.38 -0.37 -10.60
CA ILE A 25 -48.99 0.33 -9.37
C ILE A 25 -48.17 -0.60 -8.45
N ASN A 26 -48.63 -1.83 -8.23
CA ASN A 26 -47.92 -2.80 -7.38
C ASN A 26 -46.53 -3.14 -7.92
N ASP A 27 -46.39 -3.37 -9.22
CA ASP A 27 -45.10 -3.67 -9.85
C ASP A 27 -44.14 -2.47 -9.76
N SER A 28 -44.66 -1.26 -9.97
CA SER A 28 -43.88 -0.02 -9.81
C SER A 28 -43.42 0.19 -8.36
N MET A 29 -44.28 -0.12 -7.38
CA MET A 29 -43.92 -0.09 -5.96
C MET A 29 -42.84 -1.14 -5.62
N ALA A 30 -42.99 -2.37 -6.12
CA ALA A 30 -42.00 -3.42 -5.92
C ALA A 30 -40.64 -3.04 -6.50
N LEU A 31 -40.62 -2.49 -7.72
CA LEU A 31 -39.40 -1.97 -8.34
C LEU A 31 -38.79 -0.84 -7.52
N THR A 32 -39.61 0.11 -7.03
CA THR A 32 -39.13 1.22 -6.19
C THR A 32 -38.48 0.72 -4.89
N ILE A 33 -39.08 -0.27 -4.23
CA ILE A 33 -38.53 -0.90 -3.02
C ILE A 33 -37.20 -1.59 -3.33
N GLN A 34 -37.12 -2.35 -4.42
CA GLN A 34 -35.89 -3.02 -4.84
C GLN A 34 -34.77 -2.02 -5.18
N CYS A 35 -35.09 -0.94 -5.88
CA CYS A 35 -34.17 0.15 -6.17
C CYS A 35 -33.65 0.79 -4.88
N ALA A 36 -34.54 1.12 -3.94
CA ALA A 36 -34.15 1.68 -2.65
C ALA A 36 -33.24 0.73 -1.84
N ALA A 37 -33.56 -0.57 -1.83
CA ALA A 37 -32.74 -1.58 -1.17
C ALA A 37 -31.36 -1.72 -1.83
N SER A 38 -31.30 -1.72 -3.16
CA SER A 38 -30.07 -1.80 -3.95
C SER A 38 -29.15 -0.59 -3.66
N VAL A 39 -29.69 0.63 -3.74
CA VAL A 39 -28.95 1.86 -3.44
C VAL A 39 -28.48 1.88 -1.98
N SER A 40 -29.33 1.44 -1.04
CA SER A 40 -28.95 1.33 0.38
C SER A 40 -27.79 0.34 0.57
N ASN A 41 -27.82 -0.82 -0.09
CA ASN A 41 -26.74 -1.79 -0.05
C ASN A 41 -25.42 -1.22 -0.60
N MET A 42 -25.48 -0.52 -1.74
CA MET A 42 -24.33 0.17 -2.32
C MET A 42 -23.77 1.22 -1.35
N GLY A 43 -24.64 2.00 -0.71
CA GLY A 43 -24.25 3.00 0.29
C GLY A 43 -23.51 2.37 1.48
N ARG A 44 -24.01 1.25 2.01
CA ARG A 44 -23.34 0.51 3.10
C ARG A 44 -21.97 -0.01 2.68
N ARG A 45 -21.88 -0.61 1.49
CA ARG A 45 -20.60 -1.11 0.94
C ARG A 45 -19.59 0.02 0.78
N LEU A 46 -20.03 1.16 0.23
CA LEU A 46 -19.17 2.33 0.06
C LEU A 46 -18.67 2.87 1.40
N HIS A 47 -19.53 2.91 2.41
CA HIS A 47 -19.15 3.34 3.76
C HIS A 47 -18.06 2.44 4.38
N VAL A 48 -18.21 1.12 4.28
CA VAL A 48 -17.18 0.15 4.73
C VAL A 48 -15.87 0.37 3.97
N ARG A 49 -15.92 0.45 2.64
CA ARG A 49 -14.72 0.71 1.82
C ARG A 49 -14.04 2.03 2.17
N ASN A 50 -14.80 3.07 2.47
CA ASN A 50 -14.23 4.36 2.88
C ASN A 50 -13.45 4.25 4.21
N HIS A 51 -13.93 3.44 5.16
CA HIS A 51 -13.19 3.16 6.39
C HIS A 51 -11.91 2.37 6.15
N GLU A 52 -11.96 1.33 5.30
CA GLU A 52 -10.76 0.58 4.89
C GLU A 52 -9.72 1.49 4.22
N ILE A 53 -10.16 2.35 3.29
CA ILE A 53 -9.29 3.33 2.61
C ILE A 53 -8.64 4.28 3.62
N ARG A 54 -9.39 4.77 4.62
CA ARG A 54 -8.85 5.63 5.67
C ARG A 54 -7.80 4.90 6.51
N ALA A 55 -8.05 3.65 6.88
CA ALA A 55 -7.10 2.82 7.63
C ALA A 55 -5.82 2.57 6.82
N LEU A 56 -5.96 2.20 5.54
CA LEU A 56 -4.84 2.03 4.61
C LEU A 56 -4.03 3.32 4.45
N ARG A 57 -4.70 4.46 4.32
CA ARG A 57 -4.02 5.76 4.24
C ARG A 57 -3.16 6.03 5.48
N SER A 58 -3.68 5.75 6.66
CA SER A 58 -2.92 5.88 7.91
C SER A 58 -1.70 4.96 7.93
N GLN A 59 -1.86 3.69 7.54
CA GLN A 59 -0.75 2.73 7.44
C GLN A 59 0.31 3.18 6.43
N VAL A 60 -0.09 3.68 5.26
CA VAL A 60 0.83 4.20 4.24
C VAL A 60 1.65 5.36 4.80
N THR A 61 1.03 6.29 5.55
CA THR A 61 1.76 7.40 6.18
C THR A 61 2.80 6.90 7.19
N ILE A 62 2.45 5.91 8.02
CA ILE A 62 3.40 5.31 8.97
C ILE A 62 4.57 4.65 8.23
N LEU A 63 4.27 3.87 7.19
CA LEU A 63 5.29 3.18 6.39
C LEU A 63 6.21 4.17 5.66
N GLN A 64 5.68 5.28 5.14
CA GLN A 64 6.48 6.33 4.50
C GLN A 64 7.48 6.96 5.49
N GLN A 65 7.04 7.21 6.73
CA GLN A 65 7.92 7.73 7.77
C GLN A 65 9.01 6.72 8.15
N LEU A 66 8.65 5.46 8.35
CA LEU A 66 9.61 4.38 8.62
C LEU A 66 10.63 4.22 7.49
N LEU A 67 10.20 4.32 6.23
CA LEU A 67 11.08 4.23 5.07
C LEU A 67 12.09 5.40 5.05
N LYS A 68 11.63 6.61 5.37
CA LYS A 68 12.49 7.80 5.47
C LYS A 68 13.55 7.62 6.56
N ASP A 69 13.15 7.14 7.73
CA ASP A 69 14.06 6.94 8.86
C ASP A 69 15.08 5.82 8.58
N ASN A 70 14.64 4.72 7.96
CA ASN A 70 15.54 3.64 7.55
C ASN A 70 16.55 4.13 6.50
N LYS A 71 16.13 4.93 5.52
CA LYS A 71 17.04 5.51 4.53
C LYS A 71 18.12 6.38 5.17
N LYS A 72 17.78 7.13 6.22
CA LYS A 72 18.75 7.90 7.01
C LYS A 72 19.77 6.98 7.71
N LYS A 73 19.28 5.96 8.43
CA LYS A 73 20.14 4.99 9.14
C LYS A 73 21.09 4.24 8.20
N VAL A 74 20.64 3.86 7.01
CA VAL A 74 21.51 3.23 5.99
C VAL A 74 22.65 4.16 5.59
N GLY A 75 22.40 5.47 5.49
CA GLY A 75 23.44 6.46 5.26
C GLY A 75 24.45 6.53 6.40
N GLU A 76 23.97 6.59 7.64
CA GLU A 76 24.80 6.61 8.86
C GLU A 76 25.70 5.36 8.94
N PHE A 77 25.13 4.16 8.75
CA PHE A 77 25.88 2.91 8.74
C PHE A 77 26.92 2.82 7.62
N LYS A 78 26.67 3.46 6.46
CA LYS A 78 27.64 3.49 5.38
C LYS A 78 28.87 4.32 5.75
N GLU A 79 28.69 5.45 6.43
CA GLU A 79 29.81 6.27 6.89
C GLU A 79 30.56 5.61 8.04
N GLU A 80 29.86 4.98 8.99
CA GLU A 80 30.48 4.21 10.06
C GLU A 80 31.33 3.06 9.50
N ASN A 81 30.80 2.29 8.54
CA ASN A 81 31.53 1.21 7.89
C ASN A 81 32.79 1.70 7.16
N LYS A 82 32.77 2.90 6.55
CA LYS A 82 33.99 3.49 5.98
C LYS A 82 35.02 3.81 7.07
N GLY A 83 34.58 4.32 8.21
CA GLY A 83 35.44 4.60 9.36
C GLY A 83 36.08 3.33 9.91
N LEU A 84 35.28 2.29 10.13
CA LEU A 84 35.75 0.98 10.58
C LEU A 84 36.74 0.35 9.60
N LYS A 85 36.49 0.46 8.29
CA LYS A 85 37.43 -0.03 7.28
C LYS A 85 38.80 0.63 7.39
N LYS A 86 38.85 1.97 7.52
CA LYS A 86 40.11 2.69 7.71
C LYS A 86 40.84 2.24 8.97
N LEU A 87 40.10 2.00 10.05
CA LEU A 87 40.67 1.53 11.31
C LEU A 87 41.29 0.14 11.16
N VAL A 88 40.58 -0.79 10.51
CA VAL A 88 41.09 -2.15 10.22
C VAL A 88 42.34 -2.08 9.34
N ASP A 89 42.32 -1.27 8.29
CA ASP A 89 43.47 -1.11 7.38
C ASP A 89 44.70 -0.56 8.15
N SER A 90 44.50 0.40 9.06
CA SER A 90 45.56 0.94 9.93
C SER A 90 46.13 -0.15 10.84
N TYR A 91 45.28 -0.91 11.53
CA TYR A 91 45.72 -2.00 12.42
C TYR A 91 46.48 -3.08 11.67
N ALA A 92 46.03 -3.45 10.46
CA ALA A 92 46.72 -4.42 9.62
C ALA A 92 48.13 -3.94 9.25
N ASN A 93 48.27 -2.67 8.86
CA ASN A 93 49.57 -2.08 8.54
C ASN A 93 50.51 -2.04 9.75
N ASP A 94 50.01 -1.63 10.92
CA ASP A 94 50.80 -1.59 12.16
C ASP A 94 51.27 -2.99 12.57
N LEU A 95 50.41 -4.00 12.42
CA LEU A 95 50.77 -5.39 12.72
C LEU A 95 51.86 -5.91 11.79
N VAL A 96 51.75 -5.61 10.49
CA VAL A 96 52.78 -5.96 9.50
C VAL A 96 54.10 -5.28 9.85
N ALA A 97 54.08 -3.97 10.14
CA ALA A 97 55.29 -3.23 10.51
C ALA A 97 55.99 -3.88 11.72
N ARG A 98 55.25 -4.12 12.81
CA ARG A 98 55.80 -4.78 14.01
C ARG A 98 56.35 -6.17 13.71
N SER A 99 55.66 -6.97 12.89
CA SER A 99 56.13 -8.30 12.49
C SER A 99 57.45 -8.23 11.71
N THR A 100 57.58 -7.25 10.81
CA THR A 100 58.82 -7.08 10.03
C THR A 100 59.99 -6.62 10.90
N GLU A 101 59.75 -5.73 11.86
CA GLU A 101 60.77 -5.29 12.83
C GLU A 101 61.23 -6.45 13.71
N GLN A 102 60.30 -7.24 14.25
CA GLN A 102 60.63 -8.40 15.07
C GLN A 102 61.41 -9.47 14.28
N SER A 103 61.11 -9.65 13.00
CA SER A 103 61.84 -10.58 12.14
C SER A 103 63.29 -10.14 11.91
N LYS A 104 63.52 -8.82 11.76
CA LYS A 104 64.87 -8.25 11.62
C LYS A 104 65.69 -8.46 12.89
N THR A 105 65.14 -8.11 14.07
CA THR A 105 65.85 -8.28 15.35
C THR A 105 66.16 -9.75 15.65
N THR A 106 65.24 -10.66 15.33
CA THR A 106 65.47 -12.11 15.50
C THR A 106 66.61 -12.61 14.61
N THR A 107 66.69 -12.12 13.36
CA THR A 107 67.76 -12.48 12.42
C THR A 107 69.13 -11.94 12.87
N GLU A 108 69.17 -10.75 13.47
CA GLU A 108 70.39 -10.16 14.03
C GLU A 108 70.90 -10.93 15.26
N LEU A 109 70.00 -11.40 16.13
CA LEU A 109 70.35 -12.17 17.33
C LEU A 109 70.81 -13.62 17.03
N GLN A 110 70.55 -14.13 15.82
CA GLN A 110 70.92 -15.50 15.40
C GLN A 110 72.24 -15.55 14.60
N LYS A 111 72.89 -14.40 14.37
CA LYS A 111 74.22 -14.30 13.74
C LYS A 111 75.33 -14.23 14.79
#